data_AF-A0A9P5PE44-F1
#
_entry.id   AF-A0A9P5PE44-F1
#
_cell.length_a   1.000
_cell.length_b   1.000
_cell.length_c   1.000
_cell.angle_alpha   90.00
_cell.angle_beta   90.00
_cell.angle_gamma   90.00
#
_symmetry.space_group_name_H-M   'P 1'
#
loop_
_entity.id
_entity.type
_entity.pdbx_description
1 polymer ?
#
loop_
_entity_poly.entity_id
_entity_poly.type
_entity_poly.pdbx_seq_one_letter_code
_entity_poly.pdbx_strand_id
1 'polypeptide(L)'
;LQVQSGEEQTIARAITPEFIGRLWDFNHRPENREIKKYSPGRRGEKQSTDWGGPRFRRALHLAYTLAYVCLLRVDEVLKIQSHDIEISKEDDNTLKVTLPFRKTNQFGHIQPFFLKKLPEEFKHLCPVRAYADWIKQTRINEGFIFRKMDSRDRYAADPSKHMVQ
;
A
#
# COMPACT_ATOMS: atom_id res chain seq x y z
N LEU A 1 27.03 29.50 16.80
CA LEU A 1 26.65 28.61 15.68
C LEU A 1 25.15 28.69 15.53
N GLN A 2 24.70 29.38 14.49
CA GLN A 2 23.30 29.66 14.19
C GLN A 2 22.76 28.48 13.39
N VAL A 3 21.84 27.72 13.96
CA VAL A 3 21.23 26.56 13.30
C VAL A 3 20.10 27.08 12.42
N GLN A 4 20.24 26.92 11.10
CA GLN A 4 19.17 27.21 10.16
C GLN A 4 18.02 26.22 10.38
N SER A 5 16.93 26.76 10.92
CA SER A 5 15.59 26.20 10.88
C SER A 5 15.08 26.24 9.44
N GLY A 6 14.62 25.10 8.92
CA GLY A 6 14.00 25.09 7.60
C GLY A 6 14.08 23.78 6.84
N GLU A 7 13.95 22.64 7.51
CA GLU A 7 13.44 21.39 6.92
C GLU A 7 13.11 20.47 8.09
N GLU A 8 11.97 20.73 8.73
CA GLU A 8 11.29 19.70 9.50
C GLU A 8 11.21 18.46 8.60
N GLN A 9 11.97 17.43 8.98
CA GLN A 9 11.91 16.10 8.42
C GLN A 9 10.45 15.79 8.13
N THR A 10 10.11 15.72 6.84
CA THR A 10 8.73 15.67 6.37
C THR A 10 8.06 14.43 6.95
N ILE A 11 7.38 14.65 8.07
CA ILE A 11 6.28 13.89 8.60
C ILE A 11 6.61 12.41 8.84
N ALA A 12 7.43 12.13 9.86
CA ALA A 12 7.36 10.89 10.62
C ALA A 12 6.05 10.79 11.44
N ARG A 13 4.89 11.19 10.89
CA ARG A 13 3.60 10.92 11.55
C ARG A 13 3.40 9.41 11.48
N ALA A 14 3.25 8.80 12.65
CA ALA A 14 2.81 7.42 12.76
C ALA A 14 1.61 7.20 11.82
N ILE A 15 1.63 6.12 11.05
CA ILE A 15 0.46 5.70 10.28
C ILE A 15 -0.64 5.39 11.29
N THR A 16 -1.71 6.21 11.30
CA THR A 16 -2.83 6.03 12.22
C THR A 16 -4.09 5.53 11.51
N PRO A 17 -5.03 4.90 12.23
CA PRO A 17 -6.31 4.49 11.66
C PRO A 17 -7.07 5.62 10.98
N GLU A 18 -7.04 6.83 11.56
CA GLU A 18 -7.75 8.01 11.05
C GLU A 18 -7.12 8.50 9.74
N PHE A 19 -5.79 8.39 9.62
CA PHE A 19 -5.10 8.69 8.37
C PHE A 19 -5.48 7.69 7.27
N ILE A 20 -5.49 6.39 7.58
CA ILE A 20 -5.92 5.34 6.65
C ILE A 20 -7.40 5.54 6.27
N GLY A 21 -8.25 5.90 7.24
CA GLY A 21 -9.66 6.21 7.02
C GLY A 21 -9.85 7.36 6.03
N ARG A 22 -9.16 8.48 6.20
CA ARG A 22 -9.21 9.62 5.26
C ARG A 22 -8.74 9.23 3.85
N LEU A 23 -7.71 8.40 3.73
CA LEU A 23 -7.26 7.88 2.44
C LEU A 23 -8.33 6.99 1.80
N TRP A 24 -8.96 6.11 2.59
CA TRP A 24 -10.06 5.26 2.15
C TRP A 24 -11.25 6.09 1.65
N ASP A 25 -11.70 7.07 2.43
CA ASP A 25 -12.80 7.98 2.08
C ASP A 25 -12.52 8.70 0.77
N PHE A 26 -11.32 9.27 0.63
CA PHE A 26 -10.90 9.95 -0.59
C PHE A 26 -10.92 9.00 -1.80
N ASN A 27 -10.45 7.77 -1.64
CA ASN A 27 -10.43 6.76 -2.71
C ASN A 27 -11.83 6.27 -3.13
N HIS A 28 -12.82 6.35 -2.23
CA HIS A 28 -14.16 5.85 -2.47
C HIS A 28 -15.15 6.90 -3.00
N ARG A 29 -14.72 8.17 -3.15
CA ARG A 29 -15.52 9.18 -3.83
C ARG A 29 -15.74 8.79 -5.31
N PRO A 30 -16.93 9.01 -5.89
CA PRO A 30 -17.24 8.63 -7.27
C PRO A 30 -16.19 9.10 -8.29
N GLU A 31 -15.72 10.33 -8.16
CA GLU A 31 -14.73 10.96 -9.04
C GLU A 31 -13.34 10.32 -8.97
N ASN A 32 -13.04 9.64 -7.86
CA ASN A 32 -11.72 9.10 -7.53
C ASN A 32 -11.62 7.58 -7.69
N ARG A 33 -12.77 6.91 -7.81
CA ARG A 33 -12.89 5.45 -7.83
C ARG A 33 -12.59 4.85 -9.20
N GLU A 34 -12.96 5.57 -10.26
CA GLU A 34 -12.77 5.13 -11.64
C GLU A 34 -11.34 5.40 -12.14
N ILE A 35 -10.72 4.37 -12.68
CA ILE A 35 -9.46 4.51 -13.43
C ILE A 35 -9.84 4.99 -14.82
N LYS A 36 -9.90 6.30 -15.00
CA LYS A 36 -10.14 6.87 -16.33
C LYS A 36 -8.99 6.47 -17.26
N LYS A 37 -9.32 6.03 -18.49
CA LYS A 37 -8.29 5.87 -19.53
C LYS A 37 -7.61 7.22 -19.70
N TYR A 38 -6.28 7.22 -19.73
CA TYR A 38 -5.49 8.44 -19.88
C TYR A 38 -6.04 9.29 -21.03
N SER A 39 -6.60 10.44 -20.68
CA SER A 39 -6.90 11.52 -21.59
C SER A 39 -5.84 12.60 -21.37
N PRO A 40 -5.13 13.06 -22.42
CA PRO A 40 -4.20 14.17 -22.27
C PRO A 40 -4.98 15.43 -21.85
N GLY A 41 -4.93 15.74 -20.55
CA GLY A 41 -5.49 16.97 -20.01
C GLY A 41 -4.72 18.18 -20.53
N ARG A 42 -5.42 19.30 -20.73
CA ARG A 42 -4.80 20.59 -21.06
C ARG A 42 -3.79 20.94 -19.94
N ARG A 43 -2.56 21.27 -20.33
CA ARG A 43 -1.51 21.80 -19.45
C ARG A 43 -2.07 23.05 -18.76
N GLY A 44 -2.48 22.95 -17.49
CA GLY A 44 -2.96 24.12 -16.73
C GLY A 44 -3.89 23.83 -15.55
N GLU A 45 -4.69 22.76 -15.59
CA GLU A 45 -5.67 22.47 -14.53
C GLU A 45 -5.29 21.21 -13.72
N LYS A 46 -4.12 21.22 -13.06
CA LYS A 46 -3.93 20.30 -11.92
C LYS A 46 -4.56 20.97 -10.71
N GLN A 47 -5.77 20.56 -10.33
CA GLN A 47 -6.28 20.91 -9.01
C GLN A 47 -5.28 20.39 -7.97
N SER A 48 -4.94 21.24 -6.99
CA SER A 48 -3.96 20.99 -5.93
C SER A 48 -4.21 19.68 -5.15
N THR A 49 -5.42 19.12 -5.25
CA THR A 49 -5.86 17.87 -4.63
C THR A 49 -5.50 16.60 -5.41
N ASP A 50 -4.94 16.69 -6.62
CA ASP A 50 -4.60 15.55 -7.47
C ASP A 50 -3.18 15.00 -7.19
N TRP A 51 -2.96 14.59 -5.94
CA TRP A 51 -1.64 14.19 -5.42
C TRP A 51 -1.24 12.75 -5.75
N GLY A 52 -2.07 12.02 -6.51
CA GLY A 52 -1.76 10.66 -6.92
C GLY A 52 -2.88 9.99 -7.71
N GLY A 53 -2.50 9.22 -8.73
CA GLY A 53 -3.46 8.47 -9.52
C GLY A 53 -4.16 7.36 -8.72
N PRO A 54 -5.28 6.80 -9.24
CA PRO A 54 -6.06 5.79 -8.53
C PRO A 54 -5.27 4.51 -8.16
N ARG A 55 -4.34 4.04 -9.01
CA ARG A 55 -3.48 2.89 -8.67
C ARG A 55 -2.54 3.25 -7.53
N PHE A 56 -1.86 4.38 -7.63
CA PHE A 56 -0.93 4.84 -6.61
C PHE A 56 -1.59 4.95 -5.24
N ARG A 57 -2.78 5.56 -5.18
CA ARG A 57 -3.50 5.70 -3.92
C ARG A 57 -3.98 4.37 -3.32
N ARG A 58 -4.31 3.37 -4.15
CA ARG A 58 -4.65 2.02 -3.68
C ARG A 58 -3.42 1.24 -3.22
N ALA A 59 -2.29 1.41 -3.91
CA ALA A 59 -1.00 0.88 -3.46
C ALA A 59 -0.64 1.44 -2.07
N LEU A 60 -0.77 2.75 -1.88
CA LEU A 60 -0.56 3.39 -0.57
C LEU A 60 -1.54 2.89 0.49
N HIS A 61 -2.82 2.74 0.14
CA HIS A 61 -3.82 2.21 1.07
C HIS A 61 -3.41 0.82 1.56
N LEU A 62 -3.09 -0.10 0.65
CA LEU A 62 -2.59 -1.44 1.02
C LEU A 62 -1.30 -1.36 1.84
N ALA A 63 -0.32 -0.56 1.42
CA ALA A 63 0.95 -0.44 2.11
C ALA A 63 0.79 0.07 3.54
N TYR A 64 -0.01 1.12 3.75
CA TYR A 64 -0.26 1.67 5.07
C TYR A 64 -1.10 0.74 5.95
N THR A 65 -2.07 0.05 5.37
CA THR A 65 -2.82 -0.98 6.10
C THR A 65 -1.90 -2.11 6.55
N LEU A 66 -1.03 -2.64 5.69
CA LEU A 66 -0.06 -3.69 6.06
C LEU A 66 0.95 -3.19 7.11
N ALA A 67 1.47 -1.97 6.94
CA ALA A 67 2.37 -1.35 7.92
C ALA A 67 1.71 -1.27 9.30
N TYR A 68 0.45 -0.84 9.34
CA TYR A 68 -0.31 -0.68 10.58
C TYR A 68 -0.62 -2.02 11.25
N VAL A 69 -1.15 -3.01 10.52
CA VAL A 69 -1.59 -4.29 11.12
C VAL A 69 -0.43 -5.23 11.46
N CYS A 70 0.67 -5.18 10.70
CA CYS A 70 1.86 -6.00 10.94
C CYS A 70 2.94 -5.28 11.77
N LEU A 71 2.71 -4.02 12.14
CA LEU A 71 3.64 -3.15 12.86
C LEU A 71 5.00 -3.04 12.15
N LEU A 72 4.94 -2.70 10.85
CA LEU A 72 6.11 -2.60 9.97
C LEU A 72 6.43 -1.15 9.65
N ARG A 73 7.70 -0.90 9.37
CA ARG A 73 8.12 0.36 8.74
C ARG A 73 7.69 0.37 7.28
N VAL A 74 7.50 1.56 6.71
CA VAL A 74 7.09 1.71 5.31
C VAL A 74 8.11 1.06 4.37
N ASP A 75 9.42 1.23 4.63
CA ASP A 75 10.47 0.65 3.80
C ASP A 75 10.49 -0.89 3.83
N GLU A 76 10.05 -1.51 4.92
CA GLU A 76 9.88 -2.95 5.03
C GLU A 76 8.68 -3.43 4.19
N VAL A 77 7.57 -2.70 4.27
CA VAL A 77 6.36 -3.02 3.50
C VAL A 77 6.61 -2.92 1.99
N LEU A 78 7.33 -1.90 1.54
CA LEU A 78 7.63 -1.72 0.11
C LEU A 78 8.53 -2.83 -0.48
N LYS A 79 9.19 -3.62 0.39
CA LYS A 79 10.01 -4.78 -0.01
C LYS A 79 9.23 -6.10 -0.07
N ILE A 80 7.95 -6.11 0.30
CA ILE A 80 7.10 -7.32 0.26
C ILE A 80 6.93 -7.80 -1.19
N GLN A 81 7.15 -9.09 -1.40
CA GLN A 81 6.99 -9.75 -2.68
C GLN A 81 5.69 -10.56 -2.76
N SER A 82 5.29 -10.94 -3.97
CA SER A 82 4.04 -11.67 -4.18
C SER A 82 4.03 -13.04 -3.53
N HIS A 83 5.18 -13.69 -3.35
CA HIS A 83 5.27 -14.98 -2.64
C HIS A 83 5.20 -14.82 -1.12
N ASP A 84 5.39 -13.61 -0.59
CA ASP A 84 5.28 -13.33 0.83
C ASP A 84 3.81 -13.20 1.28
N ILE A 85 2.87 -13.05 0.34
CA ILE A 85 1.45 -12.91 0.62
C ILE A 85 0.68 -14.06 -0.04
N GLU A 86 0.00 -14.85 0.79
CA GLU A 86 -0.85 -15.95 0.34
C GLU A 86 -2.28 -15.74 0.86
N ILE A 87 -3.29 -15.98 0.01
CA ILE A 87 -4.67 -16.15 0.47
C ILE A 87 -4.78 -17.57 1.02
N SER A 88 -5.34 -17.72 2.23
CA SER A 88 -5.49 -19.03 2.86
C SER A 88 -6.36 -19.95 2.00
N LYS A 89 -5.90 -21.18 1.76
CA LYS A 89 -6.64 -22.20 0.99
C LYS A 89 -7.90 -22.70 1.70
N GLU A 90 -7.97 -22.53 3.02
CA GLU A 90 -9.08 -22.96 3.85
C GLU A 90 -10.17 -21.89 3.98
N ASP A 91 -9.81 -20.61 3.80
CA ASP A 91 -10.69 -19.46 3.95
C ASP A 91 -10.18 -18.26 3.14
N ASP A 92 -10.92 -17.88 2.09
CA ASP A 92 -10.63 -16.72 1.24
C ASP A 92 -10.66 -15.38 2.01
N ASN A 93 -11.10 -15.38 3.28
CA ASN A 93 -11.10 -14.21 4.16
C ASN A 93 -9.87 -14.11 5.05
N THR A 94 -8.85 -14.95 4.85
CA THR A 94 -7.60 -14.91 5.62
C THR A 94 -6.41 -14.73 4.70
N LEU A 95 -5.58 -13.75 5.01
CA LEU A 95 -4.36 -13.42 4.28
C LEU A 95 -3.14 -13.74 5.15
N LYS A 96 -2.30 -14.65 4.69
CA LYS A 96 -1.05 -15.05 5.32
C LYS A 96 0.07 -14.17 4.79
N VAL A 97 0.75 -13.43 5.67
CA VAL A 97 1.92 -12.60 5.34
C VAL A 97 3.16 -13.20 6.00
N THR A 98 4.11 -13.63 5.19
CA THR A 98 5.43 -14.11 5.62
C THR A 98 6.45 -12.99 5.40
N LEU A 99 7.09 -12.50 6.47
CA LEU A 99 8.02 -11.38 6.37
C LEU A 99 9.46 -11.86 6.56
N PRO A 100 10.26 -11.96 5.47
CA PRO A 100 11.60 -12.56 5.54
C PRO A 100 12.61 -11.73 6.36
N PHE A 101 12.31 -10.45 6.62
CA PHE A 101 13.20 -9.49 7.27
C PHE A 101 13.02 -9.35 8.79
N ARG A 102 12.02 -10.01 9.39
CA ARG A 102 11.91 -10.04 10.86
C ARG A 102 12.91 -11.06 11.40
N LYS A 103 13.80 -10.60 12.30
CA LYS A 103 14.80 -11.47 12.97
C LYS A 103 14.15 -12.77 13.38
N THR A 104 14.77 -13.86 12.93
CA THR A 104 14.48 -15.22 13.36
C THR A 104 14.29 -15.25 14.86
N ASN A 105 13.19 -15.87 15.30
CA ASN A 105 13.13 -16.40 16.64
C ASN A 105 14.46 -17.16 16.90
N GLN A 106 14.94 -17.21 18.13
CA GLN A 106 16.20 -17.87 18.52
C GLN A 106 16.32 -19.35 18.07
N PHE A 107 15.22 -19.91 17.54
CA PHE A 107 15.07 -21.24 16.95
C PHE A 107 14.87 -21.26 15.41
N GLY A 108 15.13 -20.15 14.68
CA GLY A 108 15.26 -20.12 13.22
C GLY A 108 13.98 -20.02 12.38
N HIS A 109 12.78 -20.14 12.97
CA HIS A 109 11.53 -20.11 12.20
C HIS A 109 10.92 -18.70 12.10
N ILE A 110 10.57 -18.29 10.86
CA ILE A 110 9.82 -17.07 10.58
C ILE A 110 8.33 -17.38 10.72
N GLN A 111 7.69 -16.83 11.74
CA GLN A 111 6.25 -17.02 11.94
C GLN A 111 5.45 -16.03 11.09
N PRO A 112 4.52 -16.49 10.23
CA PRO A 112 3.69 -15.61 9.41
C PRO A 112 2.59 -14.93 10.24
N PHE A 113 2.11 -13.80 9.74
CA PHE A 113 0.90 -13.14 10.22
C PHE A 113 -0.31 -13.73 9.50
N PHE A 114 -1.34 -14.11 10.25
CA PHE A 114 -2.63 -14.52 9.69
C PHE A 114 -3.63 -13.39 9.89
N LEU A 115 -3.85 -12.62 8.83
CA LEU A 115 -4.69 -11.43 8.84
C LEU A 115 -6.10 -11.78 8.35
N LYS A 116 -7.07 -11.75 9.27
CA LYS A 116 -8.48 -11.99 8.93
C LYS A 116 -9.13 -10.75 8.33
N LYS A 117 -10.14 -10.98 7.51
CA LYS A 117 -11.05 -9.94 7.02
C LYS A 117 -11.76 -9.30 8.21
N LEU A 118 -11.65 -7.98 8.30
CA LEU A 118 -12.28 -7.20 9.37
C LEU A 118 -13.78 -7.00 9.09
N PRO A 119 -14.61 -6.70 10.11
CA PRO A 119 -16.00 -6.35 9.89
C PRO A 119 -16.14 -5.01 9.15
N GLU A 120 -17.37 -4.67 8.76
CA GLU A 120 -17.63 -3.54 7.86
C GLU A 120 -17.26 -2.19 8.48
N GLU A 121 -17.39 -2.03 9.80
CA GLU A 121 -16.98 -0.79 10.49
C GLU A 121 -15.48 -0.48 10.34
N PHE A 122 -14.65 -1.51 10.18
CA PHE A 122 -13.19 -1.40 10.06
C PHE A 122 -12.70 -1.67 8.63
N LYS A 123 -13.56 -1.56 7.62
CA LYS A 123 -13.20 -1.84 6.22
C LYS A 123 -11.99 -1.07 5.70
N HIS A 124 -11.80 0.16 6.17
CA HIS A 124 -10.65 1.01 5.83
C HIS A 124 -9.32 0.44 6.36
N LEU A 125 -9.35 -0.33 7.45
CA LEU A 125 -8.19 -1.03 8.02
C LEU A 125 -8.07 -2.48 7.56
N CYS A 126 -8.94 -2.96 6.68
CA CYS A 126 -9.01 -4.37 6.36
C CYS A 126 -7.92 -4.76 5.33
N PRO A 127 -6.87 -5.52 5.73
CA PRO A 127 -5.79 -5.90 4.82
C PRO A 127 -6.28 -6.79 3.68
N VAL A 128 -7.23 -7.70 3.96
CA VAL A 128 -7.83 -8.59 2.96
C VAL A 128 -8.55 -7.82 1.85
N ARG A 129 -9.38 -6.82 2.20
CA ARG A 129 -10.08 -5.98 1.21
C ARG A 129 -9.09 -5.13 0.41
N ALA A 130 -8.12 -4.49 1.08
CA ALA A 130 -7.11 -3.67 0.41
C ALA A 130 -6.26 -4.49 -0.58
N TYR A 131 -5.88 -5.71 -0.20
CA TYR A 131 -5.12 -6.61 -1.06
C TYR A 131 -5.95 -7.10 -2.24
N ALA A 132 -7.20 -7.52 -2.01
CA ALA A 132 -8.10 -7.96 -3.08
C ALA A 132 -8.33 -6.85 -4.13
N ASP A 133 -8.54 -5.61 -3.68
CA ASP A 133 -8.70 -4.45 -4.57
C ASP A 133 -7.45 -4.18 -5.40
N TRP A 134 -6.26 -4.32 -4.80
CA TRP A 134 -4.98 -4.15 -5.48
C TRP A 134 -4.73 -5.23 -6.54
N ILE A 135 -4.90 -6.50 -6.19
CA ILE A 135 -4.68 -7.64 -7.10
C ILE A 135 -5.69 -7.63 -8.25
N LYS A 136 -6.97 -7.34 -7.98
CA LYS A 136 -8.00 -7.24 -9.03
C LYS A 136 -7.64 -6.22 -10.11
N GLN A 137 -6.97 -5.14 -9.73
CA GLN A 137 -6.60 -4.05 -10.63
C GLN A 137 -5.26 -4.26 -11.34
N THR A 138 -4.29 -4.86 -10.67
CA THR A 138 -2.91 -4.95 -11.17
C THR A 138 -2.54 -6.31 -11.74
N ARG A 139 -3.22 -7.37 -11.29
CA ARG A 139 -2.90 -8.77 -11.62
C ARG A 139 -1.44 -9.15 -11.34
N ILE A 140 -0.78 -8.42 -10.42
CA ILE A 140 0.59 -8.73 -10.01
C ILE A 140 0.56 -10.04 -9.22
N ASN A 141 1.29 -11.04 -9.69
CA ASN A 141 1.40 -12.37 -9.08
C ASN A 141 2.85 -12.82 -8.88
N GLU A 142 3.82 -11.95 -9.18
CA GLU A 142 5.25 -12.20 -9.08
C GLU A 142 6.04 -10.91 -8.76
N GLY A 143 7.22 -11.09 -8.17
CA GLY A 143 8.12 -10.00 -7.78
C GLY A 143 7.53 -9.11 -6.68
N PHE A 144 7.91 -7.84 -6.66
CA PHE A 144 7.41 -6.89 -5.66
C PHE A 144 5.92 -6.60 -5.83
N ILE A 145 5.17 -6.58 -4.72
CA ILE A 145 3.76 -6.17 -4.68
C ILE A 145 3.64 -4.68 -5.02
N PHE A 146 4.54 -3.85 -4.47
CA PHE A 146 4.56 -2.40 -4.64
C PHE A 146 5.58 -2.01 -5.70
N ARG A 147 5.25 -2.25 -6.98
CA ARG A 147 6.12 -1.92 -8.10
C ARG A 147 6.28 -0.41 -8.29
N LYS A 148 7.44 0.01 -8.79
CA LYS A 148 7.71 1.42 -9.13
C LYS A 148 6.62 1.94 -10.06
N MET A 149 6.04 3.11 -9.73
CA MET A 149 5.01 3.74 -10.54
C MET A 149 5.53 4.98 -11.27
N ASP A 150 5.02 5.21 -12.47
CA ASP A 150 5.28 6.42 -13.26
C ASP A 150 4.25 7.53 -12.99
N SER A 151 4.50 8.72 -13.51
CA SER A 151 3.62 9.88 -13.38
C SER A 151 2.26 9.72 -14.08
N ARG A 152 2.06 8.64 -14.84
CA ARG A 152 0.81 8.28 -15.52
C ARG A 152 0.07 7.17 -14.79
N ASP A 153 0.41 6.92 -13.53
CA ASP A 153 -0.23 5.93 -12.66
C ASP A 153 -0.08 4.50 -13.21
N ARG A 154 1.07 4.19 -13.84
CA ARG A 154 1.41 2.85 -14.35
C ARG A 154 2.54 2.26 -13.52
N TYR A 155 2.42 0.98 -13.17
CA TYR A 155 3.51 0.26 -12.52
C TYR A 155 4.51 -0.30 -13.53
N ALA A 156 5.75 -0.49 -13.10
CA ALA A 156 6.81 -1.06 -13.89
C ALA A 156 6.48 -2.51 -14.32
N ALA A 157 6.76 -2.82 -15.58
CA ALA A 157 6.65 -4.19 -16.09
C ALA A 157 7.71 -5.10 -15.45
N ASP A 158 8.90 -4.55 -15.22
CA ASP A 158 10.01 -5.22 -14.53
C ASP A 158 9.63 -5.53 -13.06
N PRO A 159 9.53 -6.82 -12.68
CA PRO A 159 9.10 -7.25 -11.35
C PRO A 159 10.12 -6.95 -10.24
N SER A 160 11.35 -6.57 -10.59
CA SER A 160 12.42 -6.21 -9.64
C SER A 160 12.39 -4.75 -9.19
N LYS A 161 11.64 -3.89 -9.90
CA LYS A 161 11.55 -2.45 -9.59
C LYS A 161 10.40 -2.18 -8.63
N HIS A 162 10.72 -1.79 -7.41
CA HIS A 162 9.75 -1.43 -6.38
C HIS A 162 9.70 0.07 -6.13
N MET A 163 8.62 0.51 -5.48
CA MET A 163 8.51 1.85 -4.92
C MET A 163 9.57 2.02 -3.84
N VAL A 164 10.16 3.21 -3.80
CA VAL A 164 11.08 3.63 -2.75
C VAL A 164 10.47 4.85 -2.06
N GLN A 165 10.79 5.03 -0.78
CA GLN A 165 10.41 6.22 -0.03
C GLN A 165 11.22 7.43 -0.49
#